data_AF-A0A954RF71-F1
#
_entry.id   AF-A0A954RF71-F1
#
_cell.length_a   1.000
_cell.length_b   1.000
_cell.length_c   1.000
_cell.angle_alpha   90.00
_cell.angle_beta   90.00
_cell.angle_gamma   90.00
#
_symmetry.space_group_name_H-M   'P 1'
#
loop_
_entity.id
_entity.type
_entity.pdbx_description
1 polymer ?
#
loop_
_entity_poly.entity_id
_entity_poly.type
_entity_poly.pdbx_seq_one_letter_code
_entity_poly.pdbx_strand_id
1 'polypeptide(L)'
;PGMGGPGGASSSGNGSGNPAALADTRGENWGLPNAAPGLTAVTRPLNVTVLPDRIALMPGPAERWRPIVMPINGPLHDSIDPFVTEVWKQIKNWGIAVPGGYWKPVLTVDVGPGGEARYAELRALLENSGLDVQRKGN
;
A
#
# COMPACT_ATOMS: atom_id res chain seq x y z
N PRO A 1 4.27 -25.46 -48.73
CA PRO A 1 3.09 -25.20 -47.87
C PRO A 1 3.49 -25.39 -46.39
N GLY A 2 3.95 -24.37 -45.65
CA GLY A 2 3.18 -23.19 -45.18
C GLY A 2 2.36 -23.62 -43.96
N MET A 3 2.43 -23.07 -42.73
CA MET A 3 2.90 -21.82 -42.11
C MET A 3 3.17 -22.17 -40.61
N GLY A 4 4.11 -21.58 -39.85
CA GLY A 4 4.05 -20.24 -39.24
C GLY A 4 3.93 -20.35 -37.69
N GLY A 5 4.85 -19.72 -36.94
CA GLY A 5 4.96 -19.75 -35.44
C GLY A 5 3.86 -18.97 -34.68
N PRO A 6 4.08 -18.34 -33.49
CA PRO A 6 5.34 -18.08 -32.75
C PRO A 6 5.29 -18.54 -31.26
N GLY A 7 6.42 -18.63 -30.54
CA GLY A 7 6.93 -17.52 -29.73
C GLY A 7 6.46 -17.58 -28.25
N GLY A 8 7.01 -18.49 -27.46
CA GLY A 8 6.90 -18.46 -25.99
C GLY A 8 8.04 -17.61 -25.44
N ALA A 9 7.71 -16.39 -25.04
CA ALA A 9 8.64 -15.34 -24.65
C ALA A 9 9.57 -15.73 -23.50
N SER A 10 10.85 -15.45 -23.70
CA SER A 10 11.84 -15.26 -22.65
C SER A 10 11.39 -14.12 -21.74
N SER A 11 11.10 -14.38 -20.46
CA SER A 11 11.09 -13.33 -19.45
C SER A 11 12.42 -13.38 -18.70
N SER A 12 13.49 -12.99 -19.39
CA SER A 12 14.67 -12.43 -18.75
C SER A 12 14.39 -10.94 -18.54
N GLY A 13 14.24 -10.55 -17.28
CA GLY A 13 13.90 -9.18 -16.88
C GLY A 13 14.60 -8.82 -15.59
N ASN A 14 15.92 -8.91 -15.58
CA ASN A 14 16.75 -8.25 -14.57
C ASN A 14 16.72 -6.75 -14.90
N GLY A 15 15.81 -6.02 -14.25
CA GLY A 15 15.55 -4.61 -14.50
C GLY A 15 15.71 -3.80 -13.22
N SER A 16 16.86 -3.15 -13.06
CA SER A 16 17.02 -1.98 -12.20
C SER A 16 16.07 -0.90 -12.71
N GLY A 17 14.86 -0.85 -12.16
CA GLY A 17 13.79 0.04 -12.56
C GLY A 17 12.75 0.08 -11.46
N ASN A 18 12.15 1.25 -11.25
CA ASN A 18 11.15 1.57 -10.25
C ASN A 18 10.25 0.37 -9.86
N PRO A 19 10.00 0.10 -8.57
CA PRO A 19 9.27 -1.10 -8.16
C PRO A 19 7.92 -1.19 -8.87
N ALA A 20 7.69 -2.32 -9.54
CA ALA A 20 6.41 -2.60 -10.18
C ALA A 20 5.31 -2.69 -9.12
N ALA A 21 4.09 -2.33 -9.51
CA ALA A 21 2.92 -2.43 -8.65
C ALA A 21 2.73 -3.88 -8.19
N LEU A 22 2.53 -4.09 -6.90
CA LEU A 22 2.27 -5.44 -6.37
C LEU A 22 0.96 -6.01 -6.90
N ALA A 23 0.04 -5.16 -7.37
CA ALA A 23 -1.18 -5.57 -8.03
C ALA A 23 -0.93 -6.37 -9.33
N ASP A 24 0.19 -6.13 -10.02
CA ASP A 24 0.55 -6.88 -11.23
C ASP A 24 0.79 -8.37 -10.91
N THR A 25 1.32 -8.65 -9.72
CA THR A 25 1.57 -10.03 -9.24
C THR A 25 0.43 -10.59 -8.39
N ARG A 26 -0.25 -9.76 -7.59
CA ARG A 26 -1.25 -10.18 -6.58
C ARG A 26 -2.70 -10.01 -7.02
N GLY A 27 -2.93 -9.36 -8.16
CA GLY A 27 -4.26 -8.96 -8.62
C GLY A 27 -4.72 -7.64 -8.00
N GLU A 28 -5.73 -7.02 -8.61
CA GLU A 28 -6.28 -5.73 -8.17
C GLU A 28 -6.96 -5.84 -6.79
N ASN A 29 -6.91 -4.75 -6.00
CA ASN A 29 -7.54 -4.65 -4.67
C ASN A 29 -7.02 -5.65 -3.62
N TRP A 30 -5.83 -6.23 -3.83
CA TRP A 30 -5.21 -7.18 -2.91
C TRP A 30 -5.02 -6.64 -1.47
N GLY A 31 -4.90 -5.32 -1.30
CA GLY A 31 -4.76 -4.65 -0.02
C GLY A 31 -6.09 -4.44 0.74
N LEU A 32 -7.23 -4.76 0.12
CA LEU A 32 -8.57 -4.62 0.68
C LEU A 32 -9.38 -5.93 0.57
N PRO A 33 -9.24 -6.86 1.51
CA PRO A 33 -9.87 -8.19 1.43
C PRO A 33 -11.39 -8.11 1.61
N ASN A 34 -11.89 -7.03 2.21
CA ASN A 34 -13.30 -6.80 2.49
C ASN A 34 -13.96 -5.96 1.39
N ALA A 35 -13.22 -5.53 0.36
CA ALA A 35 -13.81 -4.83 -0.77
C ALA A 35 -14.63 -5.84 -1.58
N ALA A 36 -15.95 -5.62 -1.64
CA ALA A 36 -16.85 -6.41 -2.47
C ALA A 36 -17.76 -5.48 -3.28
N PRO A 37 -18.14 -5.89 -4.51
CA PRO A 37 -19.08 -5.14 -5.31
C PRO A 37 -20.42 -4.97 -4.57
N GLY A 38 -20.94 -3.74 -4.55
CA GLY A 38 -22.18 -3.38 -3.87
C GLY A 38 -22.02 -2.91 -2.41
N LEU A 39 -20.82 -2.95 -1.83
CA LEU A 39 -20.56 -2.38 -0.50
C LEU A 39 -20.16 -0.90 -0.57
N THR A 40 -20.60 -0.11 0.42
CA THR A 40 -20.20 1.30 0.54
C THR A 40 -18.81 1.43 1.14
N ALA A 41 -17.89 2.08 0.42
CA ALA A 41 -16.56 2.39 0.91
C ALA A 41 -16.62 3.58 1.88
N VAL A 42 -16.27 3.36 3.14
CA VAL A 42 -16.12 4.43 4.13
C VAL A 42 -14.63 4.75 4.26
N THR A 43 -14.27 5.98 3.92
CA THR A 43 -12.88 6.42 3.96
C THR A 43 -12.49 6.98 5.31
N ARG A 44 -11.30 6.61 5.78
CA ARG A 44 -10.73 7.16 7.02
C ARG A 44 -9.24 7.42 6.83
N PRO A 45 -8.75 8.62 7.18
CA PRO A 45 -7.34 8.94 7.05
C PRO A 45 -6.53 8.15 8.09
N LEU A 46 -5.45 7.52 7.64
CA LEU A 46 -4.43 6.91 8.46
C LEU A 46 -3.12 7.63 8.19
N ASN A 47 -2.57 8.30 9.20
CA ASN A 47 -1.33 9.06 9.03
C ASN A 47 -0.15 8.09 8.96
N VAL A 48 0.71 8.29 7.98
CA VAL A 48 1.92 7.51 7.78
C VAL A 48 3.09 8.47 7.67
N THR A 49 4.18 8.23 8.38
CA THR A 49 5.43 8.97 8.20
C THR A 49 6.44 8.08 7.49
N VAL A 50 6.99 8.57 6.38
CA VAL A 50 8.00 7.86 5.60
C VAL A 50 9.34 8.57 5.72
N LEU A 51 10.34 7.86 6.22
CA LEU A 51 11.73 8.26 6.35
C LEU A 51 12.62 7.31 5.52
N PRO A 52 13.88 7.67 5.26
CA PRO A 52 14.78 6.82 4.46
C PRO A 52 15.02 5.43 5.09
N ASP A 53 15.05 5.35 6.42
CA ASP A 53 15.38 4.14 7.20
C ASP A 53 14.18 3.51 7.91
N ARG A 54 12.99 4.14 7.88
CA ARG A 54 11.81 3.64 8.59
C ARG A 54 10.50 4.17 8.01
N ILE A 55 9.44 3.42 8.22
CA ILE A 55 8.05 3.84 7.99
C ILE A 55 7.28 3.74 9.31
N ALA A 56 6.48 4.74 9.63
CA ALA A 56 5.73 4.78 10.88
C ALA A 56 4.25 5.03 10.62
N LEU A 57 3.37 4.23 11.23
CA LEU A 57 1.96 4.57 11.33
C LEU A 57 1.77 5.48 12.54
N MET A 58 1.16 6.64 12.31
CA MET A 58 0.95 7.68 13.31
C MET A 58 -0.54 7.72 13.69
N PRO A 59 -0.87 7.71 15.00
CA PRO A 59 -2.25 7.85 15.44
C PRO A 59 -2.82 9.21 15.04
N GLY A 60 -4.06 9.22 14.58
CA GLY A 60 -4.83 10.45 14.41
C GLY A 60 -5.20 11.09 15.75
N PRO A 61 -5.70 12.35 15.74
CA PRO A 61 -6.04 13.09 16.97
C PRO A 61 -7.07 12.39 17.87
N ALA A 62 -7.99 11.63 17.27
CA ALA A 62 -9.02 10.89 17.97
C ALA A 62 -8.60 9.46 18.36
N GLU A 63 -7.39 9.04 17.98
CA GLU A 63 -6.94 7.66 18.14
C GLU A 63 -6.00 7.51 19.34
N ARG A 64 -6.14 6.40 20.06
CA ARG A 64 -5.43 6.16 21.34
C ARG A 64 -4.33 5.11 21.27
N TRP A 65 -3.97 4.65 20.08
CA TRP A 65 -2.90 3.66 19.88
C TRP A 65 -1.54 4.35 19.77
N ARG A 66 -0.46 3.60 20.03
CA ARG A 66 0.91 4.13 19.99
C ARG A 66 1.45 4.10 18.57
N PRO A 67 2.27 5.09 18.14
CA PRO A 67 2.92 5.05 16.83
C PRO A 67 3.61 3.71 16.59
N ILE A 68 3.35 3.10 15.43
CA ILE A 68 3.95 1.82 15.04
C ILE A 68 5.08 2.13 14.08
N VAL A 69 6.31 1.99 14.53
CA VAL A 69 7.51 2.26 13.74
C VAL A 69 8.08 0.95 13.21
N MET A 70 8.24 0.87 11.90
CA MET A 70 8.81 -0.27 11.19
C MET A 70 10.11 0.16 10.52
N PRO A 71 11.27 -0.43 10.88
CA PRO A 71 12.52 -0.14 10.21
C PRO A 71 12.50 -0.71 8.78
N ILE A 72 13.07 0.04 7.83
CA ILE A 72 13.26 -0.39 6.44
C ILE A 72 14.69 -0.92 6.31
N ASN A 73 14.85 -2.23 6.43
CA ASN A 73 16.14 -2.90 6.26
C ASN A 73 16.26 -3.43 4.81
N GLY A 74 16.52 -2.53 3.85
CA GLY A 74 16.73 -2.88 2.45
C GLY A 74 15.64 -2.37 1.50
N PRO A 75 15.15 -3.19 0.54
CA PRO A 75 14.11 -2.78 -0.40
C PRO A 75 12.76 -2.63 0.32
N LEU A 76 12.03 -1.56 0.02
CA LEU A 76 10.73 -1.30 0.65
C LEU A 76 9.71 -2.42 0.40
N HIS A 77 9.87 -3.15 -0.70
CA HIS A 77 9.06 -4.32 -1.05
C HIS A 77 9.01 -5.35 0.09
N ASP A 78 10.11 -5.63 0.79
CA ASP A 78 10.11 -6.61 1.88
C ASP A 78 9.33 -6.11 3.11
N SER A 79 9.33 -4.79 3.31
CA SER A 79 8.61 -4.13 4.39
C SER A 79 7.14 -3.84 4.07
N ILE A 80 6.65 -4.14 2.86
CA ILE A 80 5.28 -3.80 2.45
C ILE A 80 4.24 -4.72 3.10
N ASP A 81 4.52 -6.02 3.21
CA ASP A 81 3.64 -6.99 3.84
C ASP A 81 3.44 -6.74 5.33
N PRO A 82 4.50 -6.52 6.15
CA PRO A 82 4.30 -6.12 7.54
C PRO A 82 3.60 -4.76 7.65
N PHE A 83 3.90 -3.82 6.75
CA PHE A 83 3.21 -2.52 6.73
C PHE A 83 1.70 -2.66 6.50
N VAL A 84 1.28 -3.39 5.46
CA VAL A 84 -0.13 -3.65 5.16
C VAL A 84 -0.81 -4.41 6.30
N THR A 85 -0.10 -5.35 6.93
CA THR A 85 -0.59 -6.08 8.11
C THR A 85 -0.91 -5.13 9.26
N GLU A 86 -0.04 -4.15 9.55
CA GLU A 86 -0.30 -3.14 10.58
C GLU A 86 -1.46 -2.21 10.21
N VAL A 87 -1.59 -1.80 8.94
CA VAL A 87 -2.75 -1.06 8.45
C VAL A 87 -4.04 -1.83 8.71
N TRP A 88 -4.06 -3.13 8.43
CA TRP A 88 -5.23 -3.98 8.66
C TRP A 88 -5.58 -4.12 10.14
N LYS A 89 -4.58 -4.16 11.03
CA LYS A 89 -4.83 -4.11 12.49
C LYS A 89 -5.53 -2.81 12.88
N GLN A 90 -5.16 -1.68 12.30
CA GLN A 90 -5.84 -0.41 12.53
C GLN A 90 -7.27 -0.40 12.00
N ILE A 91 -7.49 -0.91 10.78
CA ILE A 91 -8.83 -1.05 10.21
C ILE A 91 -9.72 -1.92 11.13
N LYS A 92 -9.20 -3.04 11.63
CA LYS A 92 -9.92 -3.90 12.58
C LYS A 92 -10.27 -3.16 13.87
N ASN A 93 -9.39 -2.29 14.35
CA ASN A 93 -9.62 -1.50 15.55
C ASN A 93 -10.68 -0.39 15.36
N TRP A 94 -10.99 0.00 14.13
CA TRP A 94 -12.08 0.95 13.84
C TRP A 94 -13.48 0.34 14.01
N GLY A 95 -13.59 -1.00 14.05
CA GLY A 95 -14.86 -1.70 14.18
C GLY A 95 -15.66 -1.72 12.88
N ILE A 96 -16.99 -1.74 13.00
CA ILE A 96 -17.90 -1.80 11.85
C ILE A 96 -17.95 -0.41 11.19
N ALA A 97 -17.80 -0.37 9.86
CA ALA A 97 -17.86 0.88 9.09
C ALA A 97 -19.28 1.48 9.08
N VAL A 98 -20.17 0.85 8.33
CA VAL A 98 -21.62 1.12 8.28
C VAL A 98 -22.32 -0.19 7.87
N PRO A 99 -23.63 -0.34 8.07
CA PRO A 99 -24.37 -1.46 7.50
C PRO A 99 -24.15 -1.55 5.99
N GLY A 100 -23.64 -2.70 5.51
CA GLY A 100 -23.30 -2.88 4.10
C GLY A 100 -22.09 -2.06 3.61
N GLY A 101 -21.22 -1.60 4.51
CA GLY A 101 -20.00 -0.88 4.15
C GLY A 101 -18.72 -1.51 4.67
N TYR A 102 -17.60 -1.12 4.08
CA TYR A 102 -16.26 -1.54 4.46
C TYR A 102 -15.36 -0.31 4.63
N TRP A 103 -14.31 -0.46 5.43
CA TRP A 103 -13.31 0.59 5.61
C TRP A 103 -12.33 0.59 4.43
N LYS A 104 -12.18 1.75 3.80
CA LYS A 104 -11.15 2.04 2.81
C LYS A 104 -10.20 3.09 3.40
N PRO A 105 -9.08 2.69 4.03
CA PRO A 105 -8.14 3.66 4.58
C PRO A 105 -7.56 4.54 3.46
N VAL A 106 -7.35 5.81 3.79
CA VAL A 106 -6.56 6.73 2.98
C VAL A 106 -5.25 6.96 3.73
N LEU A 107 -4.15 6.47 3.18
CA LEU A 107 -2.82 6.60 3.76
C LEU A 107 -2.30 8.01 3.50
N THR A 108 -2.37 8.87 4.51
CA THR A 108 -1.87 10.25 4.45
C THR A 108 -0.40 10.25 4.83
N VAL A 109 0.47 10.31 3.83
CA VAL A 109 1.92 10.16 3.97
C VAL A 109 2.62 11.50 4.20
N ASP A 110 3.16 11.67 5.40
CA ASP A 110 4.13 12.68 5.79
C ASP A 110 5.53 12.21 5.36
N VAL A 111 6.08 12.85 4.33
CA VAL A 111 7.42 12.49 3.82
C VAL A 111 8.46 13.28 4.59
N GLY A 112 9.23 12.59 5.43
CA GLY A 112 10.34 13.17 6.18
C GLY A 112 11.55 13.48 5.29
N PRO A 113 12.57 14.19 5.83
CA PRO A 113 13.79 14.50 5.10
C PRO A 113 14.47 13.24 4.54
N GLY A 114 14.72 13.21 3.23
CA GLY A 114 15.32 12.06 2.54
C GLY A 114 14.36 10.88 2.28
N GLY A 115 13.08 11.01 2.63
CA GLY A 115 12.06 9.97 2.42
C GLY A 115 11.42 9.95 1.04
N GLU A 116 11.75 10.89 0.14
CA GLU A 116 11.04 11.03 -1.15
C GLU A 116 11.17 9.81 -2.06
N ALA A 117 12.36 9.21 -2.12
CA ALA A 117 12.56 7.96 -2.86
C ALA A 117 11.67 6.85 -2.30
N ARG A 118 11.61 6.72 -0.96
CA ARG A 118 10.76 5.72 -0.28
C ARG A 118 9.28 5.98 -0.50
N TYR A 119 8.85 7.23 -0.55
CA TYR A 119 7.47 7.59 -0.86
C TYR A 119 7.10 7.20 -2.30
N ALA A 120 7.98 7.47 -3.27
CA ALA A 120 7.76 7.08 -4.66
C ALA A 120 7.69 5.56 -4.81
N GLU A 121 8.58 4.82 -4.14
CA GLU A 121 8.53 3.36 -4.07
C GLU A 121 7.23 2.86 -3.42
N LEU A 122 6.81 3.45 -2.29
CA LEU A 122 5.58 3.07 -1.58
C LEU A 122 4.35 3.25 -2.48
N ARG A 123 4.26 4.41 -3.14
CA ARG A 123 3.16 4.73 -4.05
C ARG A 123 3.11 3.76 -5.23
N ALA A 124 4.25 3.44 -5.81
CA ALA A 124 4.32 2.49 -6.92
C ALA A 124 3.93 1.07 -6.48
N LEU A 125 4.43 0.59 -5.34
CA LEU A 125 4.10 -0.74 -4.79
C LEU A 125 2.61 -0.88 -4.46
N LEU A 126 1.99 0.18 -3.92
CA LEU A 126 0.58 0.20 -3.53
C LEU A 126 -0.36 0.60 -4.66
N GLU A 127 0.15 0.85 -5.87
CA GLU A 127 -0.68 1.14 -7.03
C GLU A 127 -1.62 -0.04 -7.30
N ASN A 128 -2.90 0.26 -7.55
CA ASN A 128 -3.99 -0.72 -7.72
C ASN A 128 -4.17 -1.72 -6.56
N SER A 129 -3.57 -1.46 -5.39
CA SER A 129 -3.77 -2.29 -4.18
C SER A 129 -5.14 -2.11 -3.53
N GLY A 130 -5.87 -1.05 -3.91
CA GLY A 130 -7.11 -0.62 -3.26
C GLY A 130 -6.87 0.34 -2.08
N LEU A 131 -5.66 0.38 -1.51
CA LEU A 131 -5.27 1.37 -0.52
C LEU A 131 -4.93 2.68 -1.22
N ASP A 132 -5.60 3.77 -0.82
CA ASP A 132 -5.33 5.08 -1.39
C ASP A 132 -4.11 5.70 -0.69
N VAL A 133 -3.15 6.21 -1.46
CA VAL A 133 -1.92 6.82 -0.93
C VAL A 133 -1.88 8.29 -1.34
N GLN A 134 -1.86 9.18 -0.35
CA GLN A 134 -1.87 10.62 -0.55
C GLN A 134 -0.74 11.28 0.23
N ARG A 135 -0.10 12.30 -0.34
CA ARG A 135 0.90 13.09 0.41
C ARG A 135 0.17 14.03 1.36
N LYS A 136 0.63 14.10 2.62
CA LYS A 136 0.13 15.06 3.60
C LYS A 136 0.48 16.47 3.14
N GLY A 137 -0.54 17.29 2.88
CA GLY A 137 -0.39 18.68 2.43
C GLY A 137 -0.70 18.96 0.95
N ASN A 138 -1.32 18.00 0.24
CA ASN A 138 -1.93 18.22 -1.08
C ASN A 138 -3.44 17.95 -0.99
#